data_AF-A0A2W6EA35-F1
#
_entry.id   AF-A0A2W6EA35-F1
#
_cell.length_a   1.000
_cell.length_b   1.000
_cell.length_c   1.000
_cell.angle_alpha   90.00
_cell.angle_beta   90.00
_cell.angle_gamma   90.00
#
_symmetry.space_group_name_H-M   'P 1'
#
loop_
_entity.id
_entity.type
_entity.pdbx_description
1 polymer ?
#
loop_
_entity_poly.entity_id
_entity_poly.type
_entity_poly.pdbx_seq_one_letter_code
_entity_poly.pdbx_strand_id
1 'polypeptide(L)' 'MSTQIAVRIPEGDLAALDDAVRAGRFASRAAAVREGLTRLLREERDREIAESYRRAYSKHPEEEWFGKVG' A
#
# COMPACT_ATOMS: atom_id res chain seq x y z
N MET A 1 11.53 -6.06 -16.33
CA MET A 1 12.14 -4.78 -16.76
C MET A 1 12.00 -3.75 -15.65
N SER A 2 12.92 -2.78 -15.55
CA SER A 2 12.87 -1.70 -14.57
C SER A 2 12.97 -0.34 -15.26
N THR A 3 12.19 0.64 -14.80
CA THR A 3 12.20 2.01 -15.30
C THR A 3 12.84 2.94 -14.27
N GLN A 4 13.70 3.86 -14.73
CA GLN A 4 14.31 4.88 -13.86
C GLN A 4 13.43 6.12 -13.81
N ILE A 5 13.23 6.64 -12.61
CA ILE A 5 12.52 7.90 -12.36
C ILE A 5 13.41 8.83 -11.55
N ALA A 6 13.38 10.13 -11.87
CA ALA A 6 14.00 11.16 -11.05
C ALA A 6 12.94 11.71 -10.09
N VAL A 7 13.24 11.69 -8.79
CA VAL A 7 12.34 12.17 -7.73
C VAL A 7 13.02 13.27 -6.92
N ARG A 8 12.26 14.30 -6.58
CA ARG A 8 12.67 15.34 -5.64
C ARG A 8 12.12 14.97 -4.27
N ILE A 9 12.97 14.95 -3.26
CA ILE A 9 12.58 14.69 -1.88
C ILE A 9 13.20 15.74 -0.96
N PRO A 10 12.56 16.06 0.18
CA PRO A 10 13.14 16.90 1.21
C PRO A 10 14.48 16.35 1.71
N GLU A 11 15.38 17.25 2.12
CA GLU A 11 16.70 16.86 2.63
C GLU A 11 16.62 15.98 3.88
N GLY A 12 15.64 16.24 4.77
CA GLY A 12 15.41 15.42 5.95
C GLY A 12 15.04 13.97 5.63
N ASP A 13 14.23 13.76 4.59
CA ASP A 13 13.83 12.42 4.14
C ASP A 13 15.01 11.68 3.52
N LEU A 14 15.86 12.40 2.76
CA LEU A 14 17.10 11.84 2.23
C LEU A 14 18.05 11.43 3.37
N ALA A 15 18.18 12.23 4.41
CA ALA A 15 19.01 11.91 5.57
C ALA A 15 18.49 10.65 6.29
N ALA A 16 17.18 10.52 6.48
CA ALA A 16 16.59 9.32 7.08
C ALA A 16 16.82 8.06 6.22
N LEU A 17 16.74 8.18 4.90
CA LEU A 17 17.08 7.12 3.95
C LEU A 17 18.55 6.71 4.06
N ASP A 18 19.45 7.68 4.16
CA ASP A 18 20.89 7.46 4.32
C ASP A 18 21.22 6.75 5.63
N ASP A 19 20.57 7.14 6.73
CA ASP A 19 20.72 6.49 8.02
C ASP A 19 20.25 5.03 7.97
N ALA A 20 19.15 4.75 7.28
CA ALA A 20 18.64 3.39 7.13
C ALA A 20 19.59 2.50 6.30
N VAL A 21 20.23 3.06 5.27
CA VAL A 21 21.26 2.36 4.48
C VAL A 21 22.53 2.16 5.30
N ARG A 22 23.00 3.18 6.02
CA ARG A 22 24.20 3.10 6.87
C ARG A 22 24.03 2.10 8.02
N ALA A 23 22.81 2.01 8.56
CA ALA A 23 22.44 1.00 9.56
C ALA A 23 22.29 -0.42 8.98
N GLY A 24 22.52 -0.61 7.67
CA GLY A 24 22.43 -1.93 7.01
C GLY A 24 21.00 -2.45 6.83
N ARG A 25 19.96 -1.64 7.09
CA ARG A 25 18.56 -2.06 6.90
C ARG A 25 18.21 -2.22 5.42
N PHE A 26 18.90 -1.46 4.56
CA PHE A 26 18.74 -1.54 3.11
C PHE A 26 20.11 -1.52 2.44
N ALA A 27 20.24 -2.28 1.34
CA ALA A 27 21.48 -2.34 0.57
C ALA A 27 21.81 -1.04 -0.20
N SER A 28 20.80 -0.20 -0.46
CA SER A 28 20.96 1.09 -1.15
C SER A 28 19.74 1.98 -0.96
N ARG A 29 19.87 3.28 -1.24
CA ARG A 29 18.74 4.23 -1.28
C ARG A 29 17.62 3.75 -2.21
N ALA A 30 17.99 3.25 -3.39
CA ALA A 30 17.02 2.74 -4.36
C ALA A 30 16.30 1.49 -3.86
N ALA A 31 16.97 0.63 -3.08
CA ALA A 31 16.32 -0.51 -2.43
C ALA A 31 15.30 -0.04 -1.38
N ALA A 32 15.67 0.92 -0.54
CA ALA A 32 14.77 1.49 0.46
C ALA A 32 13.53 2.15 -0.18
N VAL A 33 13.73 2.96 -1.23
CA VAL A 33 12.63 3.61 -1.97
C VAL A 33 11.72 2.58 -2.64
N ARG A 34 12.28 1.54 -3.24
CA ARG A 34 11.51 0.46 -3.87
C ARG A 34 10.68 -0.32 -2.85
N GLU A 35 11.22 -0.60 -1.67
CA GLU A 35 10.49 -1.26 -0.59
C GLU A 35 9.33 -0.39 -0.10
N GLY A 36 9.58 0.90 0.12
CA GLY A 36 8.55 1.87 0.48
C GLY A 36 7.44 1.98 -0.57
N LEU A 37 7.80 2.02 -1.86
CA LEU A 37 6.83 2.04 -2.95
C LEU A 37 5.99 0.75 -3.01
N THR A 38 6.63 -0.40 -2.83
CA THR A 38 5.94 -1.71 -2.81
C THR A 38 4.93 -1.76 -1.69
N ARG A 39 5.30 -1.27 -0.50
CA ARG A 39 4.41 -1.20 0.65
C ARG A 39 3.23 -0.26 0.41
N LEU A 40 3.48 0.95 -0.12
CA LEU A 40 2.43 1.90 -0.46
C LEU A 40 1.43 1.31 -1.46
N LEU A 41 1.91 0.69 -2.54
CA LEU A 41 1.04 0.07 -3.55
C LEU A 41 0.21 -1.07 -2.98
N ARG A 42 0.76 -1.84 -2.04
CA ARG A 42 0.03 -2.88 -1.33
C ARG A 42 -1.08 -2.30 -0.45
N GLU A 43 -0.76 -1.27 0.34
CA GLU A 43 -1.74 -0.60 1.20
C GLU A 43 -2.89 0.03 0.38
N GLU A 44 -2.59 0.64 -0.76
CA GLU A 44 -3.61 1.15 -1.69
C GLU A 44 -4.48 0.03 -2.27
N ARG A 45 -3.87 -1.10 -2.65
CA ARG A 45 -4.62 -2.26 -3.13
C ARG A 45 -5.54 -2.84 -2.06
N ASP A 46 -5.06 -2.95 -0.83
CA ASP A 46 -5.85 -3.46 0.30
C ASP A 46 -7.02 -2.51 0.61
N ARG A 47 -6.82 -1.18 0.49
CA ARG A 47 -7.89 -0.18 0.61
C ARG A 47 -8.94 -0.33 -0.48
N GLU A 48 -8.53 -0.51 -1.74
CA GLU A 48 -9.44 -0.72 -2.87
C GLU A 48 -10.30 -1.97 -2.64
N ILE A 49 -9.69 -3.06 -2.16
CA ILE A 49 -10.39 -4.29 -1.80
C ILE A 49 -11.40 -4.05 -0.68
N ALA A 50 -10.98 -3.42 0.42
CA ALA A 50 -11.85 -3.12 1.55
C ALA A 50 -13.03 -2.21 1.14
N GLU A 51 -12.79 -1.25 0.24
CA GLU A 51 -13.83 -0.40 -0.30
C GLU A 51 -14.78 -1.15 -1.23
N SER A 52 -14.27 -2.08 -2.05
CA SER A 52 -15.08 -2.98 -2.87
C SER A 52 -16.02 -3.85 -2.01
N TYR A 53 -15.49 -4.45 -0.94
CA TYR A 53 -16.30 -5.17 0.04
C TYR A 53 -17.34 -4.26 0.70
N ARG A 54 -16.96 -3.05 1.12
CA ARG A 54 -17.91 -2.07 1.70
C ARG A 54 -19.03 -1.74 0.72
N ARG A 55 -18.73 -1.48 -0.56
CA ARG A 55 -19.73 -1.19 -1.58
C ARG A 55 -20.63 -2.40 -1.88
N ALA A 56 -20.09 -3.62 -1.87
CA ALA A 56 -20.86 -4.84 -2.05
C ALA A 56 -21.84 -5.09 -0.88
N TYR A 57 -21.38 -4.96 0.37
CA TYR A 57 -22.22 -5.10 1.56
C TYR A 57 -23.18 -3.93 1.79
N SER A 58 -22.86 -2.73 1.29
CA SER A 58 -23.78 -1.58 1.34
C SER A 58 -24.91 -1.64 0.30
N LYS A 59 -24.83 -2.56 -0.68
CA LYS A 59 -25.87 -2.76 -1.72
C LYS A 59 -26.84 -3.90 -1.44
N HIS A 60 -26.63 -4.68 -0.38
CA HIS A 60 -27.57 -5.69 0.09
C HIS A 60 -27.83 -5.46 1.59
N PRO A 61 -28.85 -4.68 1.98
CA PRO A 61 -29.40 -4.82 3.32
C PRO A 61 -29.83 -6.28 3.50
N GLU A 62 -29.47 -6.86 4.63
CA GLU A 62 -29.66 -8.24 5.05
C GLU A 62 -31.15 -8.61 5.25
N GLU A 63 -32.05 -8.25 4.32
CA GLU A 63 -33.49 -8.52 4.43
C GLU A 63 -33.94 -9.75 3.62
N GLU A 64 -33.06 -10.44 2.89
CA GLU A 64 -33.44 -11.56 2.02
C GLU A 64 -32.91 -12.94 2.46
N TRP A 65 -32.51 -13.13 3.73
CA TRP A 65 -32.07 -14.45 4.23
C TRP A 65 -33.05 -15.13 5.20
N PHE A 66 -34.04 -14.44 5.77
CA PHE A 66 -35.05 -15.06 6.64
C PHE A 66 -36.35 -15.33 5.90
N GLY A 67 -36.39 -16.36 5.04
CA GLY A 67 -37.67 -16.65 4.39
C GLY A 67 -37.79 -17.76 3.34
N LYS A 68 -37.02 -18.85 3.38
CA LYS A 68 -37.40 -20.11 2.68
C LYS A 68 -36.89 -21.36 3.39
N VAL A 69 -37.40 -21.61 4.59
CA VAL A 69 -37.53 -22.96 5.14
C VAL A 69 -38.91 -23.05 5.77
N GLY A 70 -39.88 -23.47 4.96
CA GLY A 70 -41.26 -23.73 5.31
C GLY A 70 -41.86 -24.64 4.27
#